data_AF-A0A1C2E749-F1
#
_entry.id   AF-A0A1C2E749-F1
#
_cell.length_a   1.000
_cell.length_b   1.000
_cell.length_c   1.000
_cell.angle_alpha   90.00
_cell.angle_beta   90.00
_cell.angle_gamma   90.00
#
_symmetry.space_group_name_H-M   'P 1'
#
loop_
_entity.id
_entity.type
_entity.pdbx_description
1 polymer ?
#
loop_
_entity_poly.entity_id
_entity_poly.type
_entity_poly.pdbx_seq_one_letter_code
_entity_poly.pdbx_strand_id
1 'polypeptide(L)' 'MSWYDASLKETDARIAWILAHPGMSVWLKEALRAALERDPVDILNDLEILIYLLRARSDALIHAALGAEGGDLARED' A
#
# COMPACT_ATOMS: atom_id res chain seq x y z
N MET A 1 24.10 -6.37 20.39
CA MET A 1 23.21 -6.01 19.27
C MET A 1 22.28 -4.93 19.78
N SER A 2 22.25 -3.77 19.12
CA SER A 2 21.34 -2.68 19.51
C SER A 2 19.89 -3.10 19.28
N TRP A 3 18.96 -2.54 20.04
CA TRP A 3 17.54 -2.78 19.79
C TRP A 3 17.15 -2.31 18.37
N TYR A 4 17.78 -1.24 17.89
CA TYR A 4 17.62 -0.74 16.54
C TYR A 4 18.04 -1.78 15.49
N ASP A 5 19.17 -2.47 15.68
CA ASP A 5 19.65 -3.50 14.75
C ASP A 5 18.71 -4.71 14.69
N ALA A 6 18.18 -5.11 15.85
CA ALA A 6 17.23 -6.22 15.93
C ALA A 6 15.89 -5.86 15.27
N SER A 7 15.40 -4.63 15.50
CA SER A 7 14.19 -4.12 14.88
C SER A 7 14.32 -3.98 13.36
N LEU A 8 15.45 -3.47 12.87
CA LEU A 8 15.71 -3.34 11.43
C LEU A 8 15.74 -4.72 10.76
N LYS A 9 16.47 -5.68 11.35
CA LYS A 9 16.56 -7.04 10.82
C LYS A 9 15.19 -7.74 10.72
N GLU A 10 14.33 -7.55 11.73
CA GLU A 10 12.97 -8.08 11.72
C GLU A 10 12.12 -7.44 10.61
N THR A 11 12.21 -6.12 10.42
CA THR A 11 11.53 -5.43 9.32
C THR A 11 12.02 -5.92 7.95
N ASP A 12 13.33 -6.06 7.76
CA ASP A 12 13.92 -6.55 6.51
C ASP A 12 13.47 -7.98 6.19
N ALA A 13 13.34 -8.84 7.21
CA ALA A 13 12.82 -10.19 7.04
C ALA A 13 11.36 -10.20 6.54
N ARG A 14 10.52 -9.28 7.04
CA ARG A 14 9.13 -9.12 6.58
C ARG A 14 9.07 -8.59 5.15
N ILE A 15 9.90 -7.62 4.81
CA ILE A 15 10.00 -7.10 3.43
C ILE A 15 10.42 -8.23 2.48
N ALA A 16 11.44 -9.01 2.85
CA ALA A 16 11.91 -10.15 2.05
C ALA A 16 10.78 -11.19 1.84
N TRP A 17 9.99 -11.46 2.86
CA TRP A 17 8.83 -12.34 2.75
C TRP A 17 7.79 -11.81 1.75
N ILE A 18 7.44 -10.52 1.79
CA ILE A 18 6.50 -9.89 0.84
C ILE A 18 7.03 -9.99 -0.59
N LEU A 19 8.32 -9.71 -0.80
CA LEU A 19 8.96 -9.79 -2.11
C LEU A 19 8.93 -11.20 -2.70
N ALA A 20 9.08 -12.23 -1.86
CA ALA A 20 9.04 -13.63 -2.26
C ALA A 20 7.60 -14.18 -2.43
N HIS A 21 6.58 -13.55 -1.83
CA HIS A 21 5.24 -14.10 -1.80
C HIS A 21 4.51 -13.97 -3.16
N PRO A 22 4.06 -15.05 -3.81
CA PRO A 22 3.50 -15.00 -5.16
C PRO A 22 2.16 -14.25 -5.24
N GLY A 23 1.39 -14.21 -4.15
CA GLY A 23 0.09 -13.53 -4.09
C GLY A 23 0.15 -12.01 -3.88
N MET A 24 1.34 -11.42 -3.67
CA MET A 24 1.47 -9.97 -3.48
C MET A 24 1.50 -9.27 -4.84
N SER A 25 0.87 -8.10 -4.91
CA SER A 25 0.78 -7.34 -6.15
C SER A 25 2.16 -6.94 -6.67
N VAL A 26 2.31 -6.92 -8.00
CA VAL A 26 3.56 -6.51 -8.66
C VAL A 26 3.94 -5.09 -8.24
N TRP A 27 2.98 -4.17 -8.22
CA TRP A 27 3.18 -2.78 -7.80
C TRP A 27 3.77 -2.67 -6.38
N LEU A 28 3.24 -3.43 -5.41
CA LEU A 28 3.77 -3.41 -4.04
C LEU A 28 5.22 -3.90 -3.99
N LYS A 29 5.54 -4.97 -4.73
CA LYS A 29 6.90 -5.51 -4.77
C LYS A 29 7.88 -4.52 -5.40
N GLU A 30 7.48 -3.86 -6.48
CA GLU A 30 8.30 -2.83 -7.13
C GLU A 30 8.52 -1.62 -6.22
N ALA A 31 7.47 -1.15 -5.53
CA ALA A 31 7.57 -0.07 -4.55
C ALA A 31 8.54 -0.42 -3.41
N LEU A 32 8.46 -1.63 -2.86
CA LEU A 32 9.40 -2.09 -1.82
C LEU A 32 10.84 -2.18 -2.34
N ARG A 33 11.06 -2.68 -3.56
CA ARG A 33 12.41 -2.75 -4.16
C ARG A 33 13.00 -1.36 -4.35
N ALA A 34 12.22 -0.43 -4.90
CA ALA A 34 12.65 0.95 -5.10
C ALA A 34 12.91 1.68 -3.77
N ALA A 35 12.13 1.39 -2.73
CA ALA A 35 12.29 2.00 -1.41
C ALA A 35 13.60 1.59 -0.71
N LEU A 36 14.04 0.33 -0.86
CA LEU A 36 15.27 -0.17 -0.22
C LEU A 36 16.55 0.51 -0.72
N GLU A 37 16.51 1.18 -1.88
CA GLU A 37 17.66 1.85 -2.49
C GLU A 37 17.71 3.37 -2.22
N ARG A 38 16.73 3.92 -1.49
CA ARG A 38 16.56 5.37 -1.29
C ARG A 38 16.76 5.78 0.17
N ASP A 39 16.98 7.08 0.37
CA ASP A 39 17.08 7.67 1.70
C ASP A 39 15.77 7.46 2.49
N PRO A 40 15.83 7.00 3.76
CA PRO A 40 14.63 6.68 4.54
C PRO A 40 13.75 7.90 4.85
N VAL A 41 14.30 9.13 4.88
CA VAL A 41 13.51 10.36 5.07
C VAL A 41 12.68 10.66 3.83
N ASP A 42 13.27 10.53 2.64
CA ASP A 42 12.55 10.69 1.38
C ASP A 42 11.44 9.65 1.22
N ILE A 43 11.74 8.39 1.57
CA ILE A 43 10.74 7.31 1.52
C ILE A 43 9.59 7.56 2.50
N LEU A 44 9.88 8.02 3.72
CA LEU A 44 8.82 8.32 4.68
C LEU A 44 7.90 9.44 4.14
N ASN A 45 8.47 10.48 3.55
CA ASN A 45 7.69 11.56 2.94
C ASN A 45 6.83 11.07 1.76
N ASP A 46 7.41 10.28 0.85
CA ASP A 46 6.71 9.71 -0.30
C ASP A 46 5.56 8.80 0.18
N LEU A 47 5.76 8.01 1.24
CA LEU A 47 4.72 7.13 1.81
C LEU A 47 3.55 7.92 2.40
N GLU A 48 3.80 8.99 3.15
CA GLU A 48 2.72 9.84 3.70
C GLU A 48 1.88 10.47 2.57
N ILE A 49 2.53 10.94 1.50
CA ILE A 49 1.84 11.48 0.32
C ILE A 49 1.00 10.39 -0.36
N LEU A 50 1.57 9.20 -0.58
CA LEU A 50 0.86 8.08 -1.19
C LEU A 50 -0.35 7.64 -0.36
N ILE A 51 -0.19 7.54 0.97
CA ILE A 51 -1.30 7.20 1.87
C ILE A 51 -2.42 8.23 1.75
N TYR A 52 -2.09 9.53 1.80
CA TYR A 52 -3.08 10.60 1.69
C TYR A 52 -3.85 10.54 0.36
N LEU A 53 -3.15 10.41 -0.76
CA LEU A 53 -3.77 10.44 -2.09
C LEU A 53 -4.48 9.14 -2.46
N LEU A 54 -3.82 7.99 -2.28
CA LEU A 54 -4.35 6.70 -2.72
C LEU A 54 -5.49 6.21 -1.83
N ARG A 55 -5.47 6.51 -0.53
CA ARG A 55 -6.60 6.21 0.36
C ARG A 55 -7.84 6.99 -0.07
N ALA A 56 -7.74 8.32 -0.17
CA ALA A 56 -8.86 9.16 -0.55
C ALA A 56 -9.45 8.74 -1.92
N ARG A 57 -8.59 8.47 -2.90
CA ARG A 57 -9.01 7.99 -4.22
C ARG A 57 -9.70 6.62 -4.14
N SER A 58 -9.14 5.67 -3.39
CA SER A 58 -9.70 4.32 -3.29
C SER A 58 -11.05 4.34 -2.58
N ASP A 59 -11.16 5.09 -1.49
CA ASP A 59 -12.41 5.26 -0.74
C ASP A 59 -13.50 5.85 -1.66
N ALA A 60 -13.19 6.90 -2.42
CA ALA A 60 -14.13 7.49 -3.37
C ALA A 60 -14.61 6.50 -4.45
N LEU A 61 -13.70 5.67 -4.99
CA LEU A 61 -14.04 4.67 -6.00
C LEU A 61 -14.89 3.53 -5.43
N ILE A 62 -14.56 3.07 -4.21
CA ILE A 62 -15.34 2.04 -3.51
C ILE A 62 -16.74 2.56 -3.20
N HIS A 63 -16.87 3.78 -2.68
CA HIS A 63 -18.16 4.41 -2.42
C HIS A 63 -18.99 4.59 -3.70
N ALA A 64 -18.36 5.00 -4.81
CA ALA A 64 -19.04 5.12 -6.09
C ALA A 64 -19.54 3.76 -6.60
N ALA A 65 -18.75 2.69 -6.47
CA ALA A 65 -19.16 1.34 -6.88
C ALA A 65 -20.34 0.83 -6.03
N LEU A 66 -20.27 0.99 -4.70
CA LEU A 66 -21.36 0.58 -3.79
C LEU A 66 -22.64 1.42 -3.99
N GLY A 67 -22.51 2.72 -4.27
CA GLY A 67 -23.63 3.60 -4.55
C GLY A 67 -24.29 3.34 -5.91
N ALA A 68 -23.52 2.90 -6.90
CA ALA A 68 -24.04 2.51 -8.21
C ALA A 68 -24.89 1.24 -8.13
N GLU A 69 -24.47 0.24 -7.34
CA GLU A 69 -25.22 -1.02 -7.15
C GLU A 69 -26.59 -0.80 -6.47
N GLY A 70 -26.71 0.20 -5.57
CA GLY A 70 -27.97 0.55 -4.90
C GLY A 70 -28.95 1.38 -5.74
N GLY A 71 -28.47 2.04 -6.80
CA GLY A 71 -29.29 2.90 -7.69
C GLY A 71 -29.83 2.20 -8.94
N ASP A 72 -29.34 1.00 -9.24
CA ASP A 72 -29.77 0.20 -10.42
C ASP A 72 -31.08 -0.56 -10.15
N LEU A 73 -31.34 -0.96 -8.90
CA LEU A 73 -32.58 -1.63 -8.48
C LEU A 73 -33.80 -0.68 -8.34
N ALA A 74 -33.60 0.62 -8.46
CA ALA A 74 -34.66 1.64 -8.35
C ALA A 74 -35.09 2.23 -9.71
N ARG A 75 -34.62 1.65 -10.82
CA ARG A 75 -34.93 2.06 -12.20
C ARG A 75 -35.66 0.98 -12.99
N GLU A 76 -36.76 0.47 -12.45
CA GLU A 76 -37.74 -0.27 -13.25
C GLU A 76 -39.14 0.28 -12.93
N ASP A 77 -39.60 1.20 -13.78
CA ASP A 77 -40.98 1.69 -13.86
C ASP A 77 -41.69 1.02 -15.05
#